data_AF-A0A4S0IH47-F1
#
_entry.id   AF-A0A4S0IH47-F1
#
_cell.length_a   1.000
_cell.length_b   1.000
_cell.length_c   1.000
_cell.angle_alpha   90.00
_cell.angle_beta   90.00
_cell.angle_gamma   90.00
#
_symmetry.space_group_name_H-M   'P 1'
#
loop_
_entity.id
_entity.type
_entity.pdbx_description
1 polymer ?
#
loop_
_entity_poly.entity_id
_entity_poly.type
_entity_poly.pdbx_seq_one_letter_code
_entity_poly.pdbx_strand_id
1 'polypeptide(L)' 'AEGRALRASGSDGLVWNSVRMPDGECIGIFWPDVIGVPVQGRHYSYHWDGGRVDCVRQHDTGKVLEVV' A
#
# COMPACT_ATOMS: atom_id res chain seq x y z
N ALA A 1 1.58 -19.98 -2.26
CA ALA A 1 1.52 -21.16 -1.36
C ALA A 1 1.96 -20.79 0.05
N GLU A 2 3.07 -20.06 0.18
CA GLU A 2 3.66 -19.61 1.46
C GLU A 2 2.70 -18.85 2.39
N GLY A 3 2.05 -17.79 1.93
CA GLY A 3 1.11 -17.03 2.78
C GLY A 3 -0.04 -17.89 3.34
N ARG A 4 -0.51 -18.89 2.59
CA ARG A 4 -1.52 -19.85 3.08
C ARG A 4 -0.95 -20.73 4.19
N ALA A 5 0.28 -21.23 4.03
CA ALA A 5 0.93 -22.08 5.00
C ALA A 5 1.23 -21.32 6.30
N LEU A 6 1.78 -20.10 6.21
CA LEU A 6 2.05 -19.24 7.35
C LEU A 6 0.78 -18.89 8.13
N ARG A 7 -0.32 -18.60 7.42
CA ARG A 7 -1.61 -18.37 8.08
C ARG A 7 -2.12 -19.64 8.78
N ALA A 8 -1.98 -20.81 8.14
CA ALA A 8 -2.41 -22.08 8.72
C ALA A 8 -1.58 -22.50 9.95
N SER A 9 -0.31 -22.10 10.01
CA SER A 9 0.55 -22.33 11.19
C SER A 9 0.38 -21.30 12.30
N GLY A 10 -0.54 -20.33 12.15
CA GLY A 10 -0.81 -19.31 13.16
C GLY A 10 0.15 -18.12 13.16
N SER A 11 0.85 -17.83 12.06
CA SER A 11 1.62 -16.57 11.94
C SER A 11 0.69 -15.36 11.99
N ASP A 12 1.23 -14.22 12.41
CA ASP A 12 0.56 -12.91 12.36
C ASP A 12 0.48 -12.34 10.93
N GLY A 13 1.41 -12.76 10.08
CA GLY A 13 1.54 -12.22 8.73
C GLY A 13 2.74 -12.77 7.97
N LEU A 14 3.12 -12.02 6.93
CA LEU A 14 4.36 -12.19 6.19
C LEU A 14 4.90 -10.86 5.67
N VAL A 15 6.17 -10.87 5.33
CA VAL A 15 6.90 -9.77 4.71
C VAL A 15 7.46 -10.26 3.37
N TRP A 16 7.44 -9.43 2.34
CA TRP A 16 8.06 -9.76 1.05
C TRP A 16 8.58 -8.53 0.31
N ASN A 17 9.53 -8.73 -0.60
CA ASN A 17 10.06 -7.66 -1.44
C ASN A 17 9.01 -7.15 -2.42
N SER A 18 8.89 -5.84 -2.54
CA SER A 18 7.98 -5.18 -3.47
C SER A 18 8.37 -5.50 -4.92
N VAL A 19 7.37 -5.88 -5.72
CA VAL A 19 7.52 -6.08 -7.16
C VAL A 19 7.43 -4.78 -7.96
N ARG A 20 7.07 -3.66 -7.30
CA ARG A 20 6.89 -2.35 -7.94
C ARG A 20 7.94 -1.32 -7.53
N MET A 21 8.60 -1.53 -6.39
CA MET A 21 9.58 -0.60 -5.83
C MET A 21 10.82 -1.42 -5.44
N PRO A 22 11.93 -1.30 -6.17
CA PRO A 22 13.20 -1.90 -5.77
C PRO A 22 13.54 -1.52 -4.33
N ASP A 23 14.05 -2.49 -3.56
CA ASP A 23 14.36 -2.37 -2.11
C ASP A 23 13.15 -2.03 -1.21
N GLY A 24 11.95 -1.91 -1.79
CA GLY A 24 10.72 -1.73 -1.05
C GLY A 24 10.26 -3.03 -0.40
N GLU A 25 9.60 -2.90 0.73
CA GLU A 25 9.05 -4.03 1.48
C GLU A 25 7.52 -3.94 1.50
N CYS A 26 6.87 -5.08 1.44
CA CYS A 26 5.43 -5.22 1.57
C CYS A 26 5.10 -6.14 2.74
N ILE A 27 3.98 -5.84 3.40
CA ILE A 27 3.48 -6.64 4.52
C ILE A 27 2.10 -7.18 4.20
N GLY A 28 1.81 -8.35 4.75
CA GLY A 28 0.53 -9.03 4.66
C GLY A 28 0.14 -9.45 6.05
N ILE A 29 -1.04 -9.02 6.50
CA ILE A 29 -1.46 -9.15 7.88
C ILE A 29 -2.67 -10.06 7.92
N PHE A 30 -2.61 -11.10 8.74
CA PHE A 30 -3.62 -12.15 8.75
C PHE A 30 -4.74 -11.93 9.76
N TRP A 31 -4.48 -11.12 10.80
CA TRP A 31 -5.42 -10.88 11.89
C TRP A 31 -5.60 -9.38 12.17
N PRO A 32 -6.81 -8.92 12.50
CA PRO A 32 -7.08 -7.50 12.74
C PRO A 32 -6.32 -6.89 13.92
N ASP A 33 -5.90 -7.70 14.88
CA ASP A 33 -5.22 -7.31 16.13
C ASP A 33 -3.70 -7.17 16.00
N VAL A 34 -3.13 -7.55 14.86
CA VAL A 34 -1.68 -7.40 14.58
C VAL A 34 -1.31 -5.93 14.31
N ILE A 35 -2.27 -5.10 13.89
CA ILE A 35 -2.06 -3.66 13.70
C ILE A 35 -2.92 -2.84 14.64
N GLY A 36 -2.35 -1.73 15.09
CA GLY A 36 -3.09 -0.72 15.84
C GLY A 36 -4.17 -0.03 15.01
N VAL A 37 -4.98 0.78 15.69
CA VAL A 37 -6.03 1.59 15.05
C VAL A 37 -5.40 2.47 13.96
N PRO A 38 -5.91 2.42 12.70
CA PRO A 38 -5.40 3.26 11.64
C PRO A 38 -5.51 4.74 12.01
N VAL A 39 -4.41 5.48 11.86
CA VAL A 39 -4.41 6.94 11.95
C VAL A 39 -4.62 7.49 10.54
N GLN A 40 -5.62 8.37 10.37
CA GLN A 40 -5.93 8.93 9.05
C GLN A 40 -4.73 9.72 8.52
N GLY A 41 -4.19 9.25 7.39
CA GLY A 41 -3.06 9.86 6.71
C GLY A 41 -3.47 10.94 5.70
N ARG A 42 -2.53 11.29 4.82
CA ARG A 42 -2.76 12.23 3.71
C ARG A 42 -3.74 11.62 2.71
N HIS A 43 -4.63 12.45 2.19
CA HIS A 43 -5.58 12.04 1.15
C HIS A 43 -5.05 12.42 -0.22
N TYR A 44 -5.18 11.48 -1.17
CA TYR A 44 -4.73 11.65 -2.55
C TYR A 44 -5.88 11.35 -3.52
N SER A 45 -5.95 12.12 -4.60
CA SER A 45 -6.75 11.79 -5.79
C SER A 45 -5.83 11.58 -6.98
N TYR A 46 -6.16 10.59 -7.79
CA TYR A 46 -5.43 10.23 -9.00
C TYR A 46 -6.29 10.65 -10.19
N HIS A 47 -5.73 11.43 -11.11
CA HIS A 47 -6.36 11.77 -12.38
C HIS A 47 -5.99 10.71 -13.42
N TRP A 48 -6.95 10.31 -14.25
CA TRP A 48 -6.77 9.35 -15.32
C TRP A 48 -7.03 10.06 -16.65
N ASP A 49 -6.04 10.08 -17.53
CA ASP A 49 -6.10 10.80 -18.82
C ASP A 49 -6.81 10.01 -19.94
N GLY A 50 -7.20 8.76 -19.67
CA GLY A 50 -7.73 7.82 -20.65
C GLY A 50 -6.83 6.61 -20.90
N GLY A 51 -5.53 6.72 -20.62
CA GLY A 51 -4.55 5.63 -20.80
C GLY A 51 -3.67 5.34 -19.58
N ARG A 52 -3.42 6.34 -18.73
CA ARG A 52 -2.66 6.19 -17.48
C ARG A 52 -3.10 7.21 -16.43
N VAL A 53 -2.56 7.04 -15.22
CA VAL A 53 -2.53 8.13 -14.25
C VAL A 53 -1.44 9.11 -14.67
N ASP A 54 -1.82 10.35 -14.94
CA ASP A 54 -0.92 11.44 -15.34
C ASP A 54 -0.67 12.43 -14.18
N CYS A 55 -1.64 12.61 -13.27
CA CYS A 55 -1.54 13.53 -12.15
C CYS A 55 -2.01 12.91 -10.83
N VAL A 56 -1.34 13.27 -9.73
CA VAL A 56 -1.75 12.96 -8.36
C VAL A 56 -1.91 14.25 -7.55
N ARG A 57 -3.10 14.48 -6.99
CA ARG A 57 -3.38 15.61 -6.09
C ARG A 57 -3.31 15.16 -4.65
N GLN A 58 -2.54 15.87 -3.84
CA GLN A 58 -2.51 15.75 -2.39
C GLN A 58 -3.47 16.80 -1.78
N HIS A 59 -4.49 16.37 -1.02
CA HIS A 59 -5.59 17.25 -0.61
C HIS A 59 -5.29 18.19 0.56
N ASP A 60 -4.42 17.79 1.48
CA ASP A 60 -4.03 18.59 2.65
C ASP A 60 -3.17 19.82 2.28
N THR A 61 -2.41 19.73 1.18
CA THR A 61 -1.47 20.76 0.71
C THR A 61 -1.87 21.41 -0.61
N GLY A 62 -2.83 20.82 -1.33
CA GLY A 62 -3.19 21.22 -2.69
C GLY A 62 -2.12 20.89 -3.74
N LYS A 63 -1.02 20.24 -3.36
CA LYS A 63 0.09 19.90 -4.27
C LYS A 63 -0.40 18.95 -5.36
N VAL A 64 -0.07 19.27 -6.61
CA VAL A 64 -0.26 18.36 -7.77
C VAL A 64 1.11 17.85 -8.19
N LEU A 65 1.22 16.53 -8.31
CA LEU A 65 2.41 15.80 -8.74
C LEU A 65 2.13 15.24 -10.12
N GLU A 66 3.03 15.48 -11.07
CA GLU A 66 3.02 14.83 -12.37
C GLU A 66 3.64 13.43 -12.25
N VAL A 67 3.02 12.45 -12.93
CA VAL A 67 3.54 11.08 -13.02
C VAL A 67 4.38 10.98 -14.29
N VAL A 68 5.70 10.85 -14.11
CA VAL A 68 6.70 10.74 -15.18
C VAL A 68 6.97 9.30 -15.60
#